data_AF-C2G4X9-F1
#
_entry.id   AF-C2G4X9-F1
#
_cell.length_a   1.000
_cell.length_b   1.000
_cell.length_c   1.000
_cell.angle_alpha   90.00
_cell.angle_beta   90.00
_cell.angle_gamma   90.00
#
_symmetry.space_group_name_H-M   'P 1'
#
loop_
_entity.id
_entity.type
_entity.pdbx_description
1 polymer ?
#
loop_
_entity_poly.entity_id
_entity_poly.type
_entity_poly.pdbx_seq_one_letter_code
_entity_poly.pdbx_strand_id
1 'polypeptide(L)'
;MSGHKNMLSSAYSALAVCYAYKYEKTGDIKDLDAVIEMCQKAVALYHRFPGHISDYTYSLSLLNLANYNLMYPVIKPAVRREIESASNEILQLTRQISNSQPLQAGALGILSNLAMKDNNVLLSEQYLLKAEAIAVTQRPVYYYTLLNIVSDLAKLYADQKNFRKAYEYQSKTTEYNSLLYNENQAATAKKLEAQYQAQKREAEFQTLTEKTASLKREKLLYIGLGVIGLIGAFFMFRSYHFKLRFSLESEKKLITEKHEAEIQFKLEQEEKARLKAEQELLTLKQQQLQREALANQLHLQHKNEVLQQLENRLSDKDINIRQVVKEEYRMDHEFEKAKFSLQELHPDFFKNLNERASHKLTNLDFKYCAYLYLGMETKQIAHLLNVEPKSVRMTKYRLKQKFNLDSETDLTVYLKNIV
;
A
#
# COMPACT_ATOMS: atom_id res chain seq x y z
N MET A 1 30.64 -0.32 53.14
CA MET A 1 29.27 -0.05 53.66
C MET A 1 29.29 0.81 54.93
N SER A 2 29.95 1.98 54.91
CA SER A 2 30.06 2.91 56.07
C SER A 2 29.00 4.03 56.08
N GLY A 3 28.30 4.29 54.97
CA GLY A 3 27.41 5.46 54.85
C GLY A 3 26.14 5.43 55.70
N HIS A 4 25.51 4.26 55.90
CA HIS A 4 24.19 4.20 56.54
C HIS A 4 24.19 4.60 58.03
N LYS A 5 25.25 4.27 58.79
CA LYS A 5 25.32 4.60 60.22
C LYS A 5 25.77 6.03 60.47
N ASN A 6 26.68 6.55 59.64
CA ASN A 6 27.05 7.96 59.64
C ASN A 6 25.82 8.84 59.37
N MET A 7 25.03 8.53 58.33
CA MET A 7 23.78 9.24 58.03
C MET A 7 22.75 9.12 59.16
N LEU A 8 22.66 7.97 59.82
CA LEU A 8 21.75 7.80 60.97
C LEU A 8 22.17 8.68 62.16
N SER A 9 23.46 8.80 62.45
CA SER A 9 23.98 9.71 63.49
C SER A 9 23.68 11.18 63.13
N SER A 10 23.90 11.58 61.88
CA SER A 10 23.50 12.90 61.38
C SER A 10 21.99 13.13 61.47
N ALA A 11 21.17 12.12 61.21
CA ALA A 11 19.71 12.22 61.30
C ALA A 11 19.24 12.43 62.75
N TYR A 12 19.83 11.73 63.73
CA TYR A 12 19.55 11.99 65.14
C TYR A 12 20.00 13.40 65.56
N SER A 13 21.16 13.87 65.08
CA SER A 13 21.59 15.25 65.31
C SER A 13 20.63 16.28 64.70
N ALA A 14 20.09 16.02 63.51
CA ALA A 14 19.09 16.88 62.89
C ALA A 14 17.77 16.89 63.68
N LEU A 15 17.33 15.73 64.18
CA LEU A 15 16.16 15.63 65.05
C LEU A 15 16.35 16.40 66.36
N ALA A 16 17.54 16.36 66.96
CA ALA A 16 17.88 17.17 68.12
C ALA A 16 17.69 18.68 67.83
N VAL A 17 18.17 19.16 66.68
CA VAL A 17 17.96 20.57 66.26
C VAL A 17 16.47 20.88 66.09
N CYS A 18 15.68 19.97 65.49
CA CYS A 18 14.23 20.15 65.36
C CYS A 18 13.53 20.24 66.72
N TYR A 19 13.92 19.41 67.70
CA TYR A 19 13.39 19.49 69.06
C TYR A 19 13.88 20.74 69.80
N ALA A 20 15.07 21.24 69.50
CA ALA A 20 15.59 22.47 70.11
C ALA A 20 14.73 23.68 69.75
N TYR A 21 14.22 23.78 68.52
CA TYR A 21 13.24 24.81 68.16
C TYR A 21 11.97 24.79 69.01
N LYS A 22 11.54 23.59 69.43
CA LYS A 22 10.40 23.46 70.34
C LYS A 22 10.75 24.00 71.72
N TYR A 23 11.91 23.60 72.28
CA TYR A 23 12.40 24.11 73.55
C TYR A 23 12.58 25.63 73.54
N GLU A 24 13.16 26.21 72.49
CA GLU A 24 13.31 27.68 72.36
C GLU A 24 11.97 28.41 72.42
N LYS A 25 10.89 27.78 71.94
CA LYS A 25 9.55 28.35 71.95
C LYS A 25 8.83 28.17 73.30
N THR A 26 9.05 27.06 73.98
CA THR A 26 8.30 26.66 75.19
C THR A 26 9.04 27.00 76.49
N GLY A 27 10.37 26.94 76.48
CA GLY A 27 11.21 26.96 77.68
C GLY A 27 11.05 25.72 78.57
N ASP A 28 10.30 24.69 78.15
CA ASP A 28 10.03 23.51 78.97
C ASP A 28 11.24 22.57 78.99
N ILE A 29 11.74 22.26 80.19
CA ILE A 29 12.87 21.34 80.40
C ILE A 29 12.60 19.97 79.76
N LYS A 30 11.34 19.51 79.70
CA LYS A 30 11.01 18.25 79.03
C LYS A 30 11.32 18.26 77.53
N ASP A 31 11.21 19.41 76.89
CA ASP A 31 11.59 19.56 75.48
C ASP A 31 13.12 19.53 75.34
N LEU A 32 13.87 20.10 76.29
CA LEU A 32 15.33 19.97 76.35
C LEU A 32 15.77 18.51 76.58
N ASP A 33 15.11 17.77 77.47
CA ASP A 33 15.39 16.35 77.70
C ASP A 33 15.25 15.53 76.41
N ALA A 34 14.25 15.83 75.57
CA ALA A 34 14.07 15.19 74.27
C ALA A 34 15.19 15.53 73.28
N VAL A 35 15.73 16.77 73.32
CA VAL A 35 16.92 17.16 72.54
C VAL A 35 18.13 16.33 72.97
N ILE A 36 18.38 16.27 74.27
CA ILE A 36 19.50 15.50 74.85
C ILE A 36 19.38 14.02 74.51
N GLU A 37 18.18 13.44 74.57
CA GLU A 37 17.96 12.04 74.19
C GLU A 37 18.38 11.76 72.74
N MET A 38 18.06 12.66 71.81
CA MET A 38 18.48 12.51 70.40
C MET A 38 19.99 12.64 70.24
N CYS A 39 20.62 13.59 70.94
CA CYS A 39 22.07 13.72 70.95
C CYS A 39 22.77 12.47 71.51
N GLN A 40 22.27 11.92 72.62
CA GLN A 40 22.79 10.69 73.21
C GLN A 40 22.64 9.49 72.26
N LYS A 41 21.51 9.38 71.54
CA LYS A 41 21.34 8.36 70.49
C LYS A 41 22.38 8.53 69.39
N ALA A 42 22.67 9.77 68.95
CA ALA A 42 23.67 10.03 67.93
C ALA A 42 25.09 9.61 68.37
N VAL A 43 25.47 9.97 69.60
CA VAL A 43 26.77 9.63 70.24
C VAL A 43 26.92 8.12 70.43
N ALA A 44 25.89 7.45 70.97
CA ALA A 44 25.93 6.01 71.26
C ALA A 44 26.17 5.13 70.03
N LEU A 45 25.80 5.60 68.83
CA LEU A 45 26.02 4.85 67.61
C LEU A 45 27.51 4.64 67.31
N TYR A 46 28.40 5.57 67.69
CA TYR A 46 29.84 5.46 67.42
C TYR A 46 30.44 4.23 68.09
N HIS A 47 30.11 4.00 69.37
CA HIS A 47 30.56 2.82 70.11
C HIS A 47 29.80 1.55 69.72
N ARG A 48 28.51 1.68 69.36
CA ARG A 48 27.71 0.52 68.94
C ARG A 48 28.11 -0.03 67.56
N PHE A 49 28.65 0.82 66.69
CA PHE A 49 29.09 0.45 65.35
C PHE A 49 30.51 0.99 65.06
N PRO A 50 31.56 0.44 65.70
CA PRO A 50 32.93 0.90 65.52
C PRO A 50 33.36 0.88 64.04
N GLY A 51 34.01 1.95 63.58
CA GLY A 51 34.47 2.09 62.19
C GLY A 51 33.38 2.41 61.16
N HIS A 52 32.10 2.46 61.56
CA HIS A 52 30.99 2.85 60.67
C HIS A 52 30.56 4.30 60.82
N ILE A 53 31.11 5.01 61.81
CA ILE A 53 30.90 6.45 62.02
C ILE A 53 32.25 7.13 62.01
N SER A 54 32.37 8.23 61.27
CA SER A 54 33.63 8.96 61.20
C SER A 54 33.85 9.76 62.48
N ASP A 55 35.12 9.89 62.90
CA ASP A 55 35.50 10.67 64.09
C ASP A 55 35.00 12.11 64.02
N TYR A 56 34.89 12.68 62.80
CA TYR A 56 34.29 14.00 62.59
C TYR A 56 32.79 14.03 62.94
N THR A 57 32.01 13.06 62.44
CA THR A 57 30.55 12.98 62.69
C THR A 57 30.26 12.72 64.17
N TYR A 58 31.09 11.87 64.79
CA TYR A 58 31.03 11.61 66.21
C TYR A 58 31.38 12.85 67.04
N SER A 59 32.47 13.55 66.71
CA SER A 59 32.87 14.81 67.36
C SER A 59 31.79 15.88 67.26
N LEU A 60 31.10 15.98 66.11
CA LEU A 60 29.96 16.88 65.95
C LEU A 60 28.77 16.50 66.86
N SER A 61 28.50 15.19 66.99
CA SER A 61 27.44 14.70 67.89
C SER A 61 27.76 14.98 69.36
N LEU A 62 29.01 14.79 69.77
CA LEU A 62 29.51 15.18 71.10
C LEU A 62 29.39 16.68 71.34
N LEU A 63 29.72 17.50 70.33
CA LEU A 63 29.65 18.95 70.42
C LEU A 63 28.20 19.40 70.68
N ASN A 64 27.25 18.84 69.92
CA ASN A 64 25.82 19.11 70.11
C ASN A 64 25.34 18.69 71.50
N LEU A 65 25.70 17.48 71.95
CA LEU A 65 25.35 16.98 73.28
C LEU A 65 25.85 17.94 74.38
N ALA A 66 27.13 18.30 74.33
CA ALA A 66 27.73 19.18 75.31
C ALA A 66 27.11 20.60 75.28
N ASN A 67 26.82 21.12 74.09
CA ASN A 67 26.19 22.44 73.92
C ASN A 67 24.77 22.47 74.49
N TYR A 68 23.94 21.48 74.19
CA TYR A 68 22.58 21.44 74.73
C TYR A 68 22.57 21.18 76.24
N ASN A 69 23.52 20.39 76.77
CA ASN A 69 23.67 20.20 78.21
C ASN A 69 24.01 21.51 78.96
N LEU A 70 24.66 22.48 78.31
CA LEU A 70 24.89 23.81 78.91
C LEU A 70 23.61 24.65 79.07
N MET A 71 22.55 24.31 78.33
CA MET A 71 21.26 25.03 78.38
C MET A 71 20.45 24.71 79.64
N TYR A 72 20.80 23.65 80.40
CA TYR A 72 20.16 23.40 81.68
C TYR A 72 20.36 24.61 82.63
N PRO A 73 19.29 25.10 83.29
CA PRO A 73 19.39 26.20 84.24
C PRO A 73 20.34 25.89 85.40
N VAL A 74 20.33 24.64 85.87
CA VAL A 74 21.22 24.13 86.91
C VAL A 74 21.95 22.90 86.37
N ILE A 75 23.27 23.01 86.25
CA ILE A 75 24.12 21.91 85.77
C ILE A 75 24.47 21.00 86.94
N LYS A 76 23.92 19.79 86.95
CA LYS A 76 24.24 18.76 87.95
C LYS A 76 25.67 18.25 87.76
N PRO A 77 26.36 17.75 88.81
CA PRO A 77 27.73 17.24 88.69
C PRO A 77 27.93 16.13 87.65
N ALA A 78 26.90 15.30 87.40
CA ALA A 78 26.94 14.28 86.35
C ALA A 78 26.97 14.90 84.94
N VAL A 79 26.05 15.83 84.67
CA VAL A 79 25.96 16.56 83.39
C VAL A 79 27.22 17.40 83.17
N ARG A 80 27.76 18.01 84.22
CA ARG A 80 29.03 18.71 84.18
C ARG A 80 30.17 17.82 83.66
N ARG A 81 30.34 16.64 84.26
CA ARG A 81 31.37 15.69 83.84
C ARG A 81 31.15 15.21 82.40
N GLU A 82 29.91 15.07 81.96
CA GLU A 82 29.57 14.73 80.58
C GLU A 82 30.01 15.85 79.61
N ILE A 83 29.74 17.11 79.92
CA ILE A 83 30.18 18.28 79.12
C ILE A 83 31.71 18.33 79.02
N GLU A 84 32.41 18.18 80.14
CA GLU A 84 33.87 18.21 80.21
C GLU A 84 34.49 17.03 79.43
N SER A 85 33.96 15.82 79.62
CA SER A 85 34.41 14.62 78.92
C SER A 85 34.22 14.75 77.42
N ALA A 86 33.01 15.13 76.97
CA ALA A 86 32.68 15.30 75.57
C ALA A 86 33.58 16.37 74.90
N SER A 87 33.78 17.52 75.57
CA SER A 87 34.65 18.59 75.06
C SER A 87 36.10 18.15 74.92
N ASN A 88 36.64 17.44 75.91
CA ASN A 88 38.01 16.94 75.88
C ASN A 88 38.20 15.83 74.84
N GLU A 89 37.21 14.96 74.67
CA GLU A 89 37.21 13.91 73.64
C GLU A 89 37.22 14.50 72.22
N ILE A 90 36.41 15.54 71.96
CA ILE A 90 36.46 16.29 70.70
C ILE A 90 37.87 16.84 70.46
N LEU A 91 38.46 17.50 71.46
CA LEU A 91 39.81 18.06 71.36
C LEU A 91 40.91 17.01 71.18
N GLN A 92 40.67 15.76 71.54
CA GLN A 92 41.58 14.65 71.29
C GLN A 92 41.42 14.10 69.88
N LEU A 93 40.19 13.75 69.49
CA LEU A 93 39.86 13.16 68.19
C LEU A 93 40.24 14.07 67.02
N THR A 94 39.95 15.36 67.16
CA THR A 94 40.14 16.33 66.08
C THR A 94 41.60 16.69 65.79
N ARG A 95 42.57 16.30 66.64
CA ARG A 95 44.00 16.57 66.39
C ARG A 95 44.53 15.98 65.10
N GLN A 96 43.96 14.85 64.68
CA GLN A 96 44.38 14.11 63.49
C GLN A 96 43.43 14.31 62.30
N ILE A 97 42.38 15.12 62.48
CA ILE A 97 41.36 15.36 61.45
C ILE A 97 41.64 16.69 60.77
N SER A 98 41.88 16.66 59.46
CA SER A 98 42.01 17.87 58.65
C SER A 98 40.74 18.72 58.69
N ASN A 99 40.89 20.04 58.69
CA ASN A 99 39.77 21.00 58.67
C ASN A 99 38.78 20.86 59.85
N SER A 100 39.27 20.43 61.02
CA SER A 100 38.47 20.24 62.23
C SER A 100 38.55 21.40 63.23
N GLN A 101 39.24 22.49 62.88
CA GLN A 101 39.39 23.70 63.70
C GLN A 101 38.06 24.24 64.25
N PRO A 102 36.92 24.23 63.50
CA PRO A 102 35.63 24.67 64.05
C PRO A 102 35.15 23.81 65.21
N LEU A 103 35.38 22.49 65.17
CA LEU A 103 35.01 21.57 66.24
C LEU A 103 35.89 21.80 67.49
N GLN A 104 37.19 22.03 67.28
CA GLN A 104 38.12 22.37 68.36
C GLN A 104 37.74 23.69 69.04
N ALA A 105 37.48 24.72 68.24
CA ALA A 105 37.05 26.01 68.72
C ALA A 105 35.69 25.95 69.44
N GLY A 106 34.73 25.17 68.90
CA GLY A 106 33.44 24.92 69.53
C GLY A 106 33.58 24.26 70.91
N ALA A 107 34.40 23.20 71.02
CA ALA A 107 34.65 22.53 72.29
C ALA A 107 35.30 23.46 73.33
N LEU A 108 36.24 24.32 72.90
CA LEU A 108 36.83 25.35 73.78
C LEU A 108 35.81 26.42 74.18
N GLY A 109 34.89 26.80 73.29
CA GLY A 109 33.78 27.69 73.61
C GLY A 109 32.83 27.09 74.66
N ILE A 110 32.54 25.79 74.58
CA ILE A 110 31.75 25.07 75.60
C ILE A 110 32.46 25.07 76.95
N LEU A 111 33.77 24.76 76.98
CA LEU A 111 34.57 24.79 78.21
C LEU A 111 34.66 26.21 78.79
N SER A 112 34.74 27.24 77.93
CA SER A 112 34.67 28.64 78.35
C SER A 112 33.35 28.97 79.03
N ASN A 113 32.22 28.59 78.43
CA ASN A 113 30.90 28.79 79.02
C ASN A 113 30.74 28.07 80.36
N LEU A 114 31.30 26.86 80.48
CA LEU A 114 31.31 26.12 81.74
C LEU A 114 32.14 26.85 82.81
N ALA A 115 33.34 27.32 82.46
CA ALA A 115 34.19 28.11 83.36
C ALA A 115 33.50 29.42 83.80
N MET A 116 32.75 30.08 82.92
CA MET A 116 31.94 31.25 83.28
C MET A 116 30.85 30.92 84.29
N LYS A 117 30.17 29.77 84.14
CA LYS A 117 29.17 29.31 85.14
C LYS A 117 29.81 29.03 86.51
N ASP A 118 31.11 28.76 86.56
CA ASP A 118 31.89 28.61 87.81
C ASP A 118 32.45 29.93 88.34
N ASN A 119 32.16 31.05 87.69
CA ASN A 119 32.77 32.35 87.95
C ASN A 119 34.31 32.35 87.76
N ASN A 120 34.86 31.41 87.00
CA ASN A 120 36.28 31.36 86.66
C ASN A 120 36.55 32.10 85.35
N VAL A 121 36.52 33.43 85.42
CA VAL A 121 36.65 34.32 84.26
C VAL A 121 38.01 34.17 83.57
N LEU A 122 39.09 33.99 84.34
CA LEU A 122 40.44 33.83 83.79
C LEU A 122 40.56 32.56 82.92
N LEU A 123 39.98 31.45 83.39
CA LEU A 123 39.99 30.20 82.63
C LEU A 123 39.12 30.30 81.38
N SER A 124 37.98 30.98 81.47
CA SER A 124 37.14 31.30 80.31
C SER A 124 37.90 32.10 79.24
N GLU A 125 38.61 33.16 79.64
CA GLU A 125 39.47 33.96 78.74
C GLU A 125 40.52 33.08 78.06
N GLN A 126 41.22 32.21 78.81
CA GLN A 126 42.21 31.30 78.25
C GLN A 126 41.63 30.35 77.20
N TYR A 127 40.44 29.79 77.45
CA TYR A 127 39.78 28.91 76.49
C TYR A 127 39.39 29.66 75.21
N LEU A 128 38.83 30.87 75.32
CA LEU A 128 38.46 31.68 74.15
C LEU A 128 39.67 32.13 73.33
N LEU A 129 40.75 32.57 73.99
CA LEU A 129 41.99 32.94 73.29
C LEU A 129 42.62 31.74 72.56
N LYS A 130 42.56 30.56 73.16
CA LYS A 130 42.99 29.31 72.51
C LYS A 130 42.08 28.96 71.33
N ALA A 131 40.77 29.15 71.47
CA ALA A 131 39.81 28.92 70.38
C ALA A 131 40.08 29.85 69.20
N GLU A 132 40.33 31.14 69.45
CA GLU A 132 40.70 32.13 68.44
C GLU A 132 41.98 31.69 67.71
N ALA A 133 43.04 31.38 68.46
CA ALA A 133 44.34 30.97 67.92
C ALA A 133 44.24 29.73 67.02
N ILE A 134 43.34 28.79 67.31
CA ILE A 134 43.10 27.61 66.48
C ILE A 134 42.27 28.00 65.24
N ALA A 135 41.16 28.71 65.43
CA ALA A 135 40.22 29.04 64.36
C ALA A 135 40.87 29.88 63.24
N VAL A 136 41.79 30.80 63.58
CA VAL A 136 42.49 31.63 62.58
C VAL A 136 43.44 30.83 61.67
N THR A 137 43.84 29.61 62.05
CA THR A 137 44.74 28.76 61.24
C THR A 137 44.00 28.03 60.11
N GLN A 138 42.68 27.93 60.17
CA GLN A 138 41.89 27.18 59.19
C GLN A 138 41.93 27.82 57.81
N ARG A 139 42.04 26.99 56.76
CA ARG A 139 41.93 27.41 55.36
C ARG A 139 40.97 26.47 54.61
N PRO A 140 39.90 26.97 53.97
CA PRO A 140 39.45 28.38 53.95
C PRO A 140 39.04 28.89 55.34
N VAL A 141 39.09 30.21 55.52
CA VAL A 141 38.72 30.86 56.78
C VAL A 141 37.22 30.67 57.01
N TYR A 142 36.82 30.28 58.22
CA TYR A 142 35.43 30.09 58.59
C TYR A 142 34.95 31.24 59.49
N TYR A 143 34.52 32.34 58.86
CA TYR A 143 34.21 33.59 59.56
C TYR A 143 33.10 33.47 60.61
N TYR A 144 32.15 32.54 60.42
CA TYR A 144 31.09 32.28 61.41
C TYR A 144 31.67 31.86 62.77
N THR A 145 32.64 30.93 62.79
CA THR A 145 33.29 30.50 64.03
C THR A 145 34.11 31.62 64.65
N LEU A 146 34.89 32.34 63.84
CA LEU A 146 35.68 33.48 64.33
C LEU A 146 34.79 34.58 64.93
N LEU A 147 33.69 34.91 64.27
CA LEU A 147 32.72 35.92 64.72
C LEU A 147 32.18 35.60 66.12
N ASN A 148 31.76 34.35 66.36
CA ASN A 148 31.26 33.93 67.68
C ASN A 148 32.35 34.09 68.76
N ILE A 149 33.57 33.63 68.49
CA ILE A 149 34.68 33.70 69.46
C ILE A 149 35.04 35.16 69.80
N VAL A 150 35.18 36.02 68.79
CA VAL A 150 35.56 37.42 69.03
C VAL A 150 34.43 38.21 69.69
N SER A 151 33.18 37.85 69.42
CA SER A 151 32.02 38.44 70.10
C SER A 151 32.00 38.06 71.58
N ASP A 152 32.27 36.79 71.91
CA ASP A 152 32.37 36.31 73.29
C ASP A 152 33.54 36.98 74.03
N LEU A 153 34.69 37.15 73.39
CA LEU A 153 35.84 37.87 73.96
C LEU A 153 35.52 39.36 74.18
N ALA A 154 34.86 40.02 73.22
CA ALA A 154 34.45 41.41 73.37
C ALA A 154 33.54 41.59 74.59
N LYS A 155 32.54 40.70 74.73
CA LYS A 155 31.62 40.69 75.88
C LYS A 155 32.35 40.42 77.19
N LEU A 156 33.20 39.39 77.25
CA LEU A 156 33.96 39.03 78.45
C LEU A 156 34.84 40.20 78.93
N TYR A 157 35.55 40.88 78.03
CA TYR A 157 36.34 42.05 78.41
C TYR A 157 35.50 43.27 78.80
N ALA A 158 34.33 43.46 78.18
CA ALA A 158 33.39 44.50 78.59
C ALA A 158 32.87 44.26 80.01
N ASP A 159 32.53 43.02 80.35
CA ASP A 159 32.07 42.61 81.69
C ASP A 159 33.18 42.80 82.74
N GLN A 160 34.45 42.58 82.37
CA GLN A 160 35.61 42.90 83.19
C GLN A 160 35.93 44.41 83.27
N LYS A 161 35.16 45.28 82.59
CA LYS A 161 35.42 46.71 82.44
C LYS A 161 36.75 47.04 81.73
N ASN A 162 37.33 46.08 81.01
CA ASN A 162 38.50 46.29 80.16
C ASN A 162 38.05 46.80 78.78
N PHE A 163 37.59 48.06 78.74
CA PHE A 163 36.99 48.65 77.54
C PHE A 163 37.94 48.74 76.34
N ARG A 164 39.26 48.81 76.58
CA ARG A 164 40.25 48.80 75.50
C ARG A 164 40.23 47.48 74.74
N LYS A 165 40.43 46.35 75.44
CA LYS A 165 40.39 45.03 74.81
C LYS A 165 38.98 44.72 74.26
N ALA A 166 37.93 45.13 74.97
CA ALA A 166 36.56 44.97 74.49
C ALA A 166 36.36 45.67 73.14
N TYR A 167 36.84 46.90 72.99
CA TYR A 167 36.79 47.64 71.73
C TYR A 167 37.62 46.97 70.62
N GLU A 168 38.82 46.50 70.92
CA GLU A 168 39.66 45.77 69.96
C GLU A 168 38.94 44.53 69.39
N TYR A 169 38.31 43.73 70.25
CA TYR A 169 37.53 42.57 69.84
C TYR A 169 36.19 42.92 69.18
N GLN A 170 35.56 44.03 69.57
CA GLN A 170 34.37 44.56 68.90
C GLN A 170 34.69 45.01 67.45
N SER A 171 35.88 45.58 67.23
CA SER A 171 36.36 45.92 65.89
C SER A 171 36.51 44.66 65.02
N LYS A 172 37.12 43.59 65.55
CA LYS A 172 37.21 42.29 64.87
C LYS A 172 35.83 41.69 64.58
N THR A 173 34.89 41.81 65.51
CA THR A 173 33.50 41.36 65.33
C THR A 173 32.87 42.05 64.12
N THR A 174 33.07 43.37 63.99
CA THR A 174 32.55 44.17 62.88
C THR A 174 33.19 43.76 61.54
N GLU A 175 34.51 43.54 61.53
CA GLU A 175 35.26 43.07 60.38
C GLU A 175 34.80 41.69 59.90
N TYR A 176 34.78 40.69 60.79
CA TYR A 176 34.37 39.33 60.43
C TYR A 176 32.90 39.24 60.03
N ASN A 177 32.03 40.05 60.63
CA ASN A 177 30.63 40.13 60.20
C ASN A 177 30.51 40.69 58.77
N SER A 178 31.27 41.72 58.43
CA SER A 178 31.32 42.28 57.06
C SER A 178 31.83 41.25 56.05
N LEU A 179 32.91 40.53 56.38
CA LEU A 179 33.47 39.48 55.53
C LEU A 179 32.49 38.31 55.34
N LEU A 180 31.85 37.85 56.41
CA LEU A 180 30.83 36.79 56.37
C LEU A 180 29.62 37.22 55.54
N TYR A 181 29.17 38.47 55.67
CA TYR A 181 28.07 39.02 54.87
C TYR A 181 28.42 39.02 53.38
N ASN A 182 29.61 39.50 53.01
CA ASN A 182 30.08 39.50 51.62
C ASN A 182 30.20 38.08 51.05
N GLU A 183 30.70 37.11 51.84
CA GLU A 183 30.75 35.71 51.44
C GLU A 183 29.35 35.14 51.20
N ASN A 184 28.41 35.39 52.11
CA ASN A 184 27.02 34.94 51.99
C ASN A 184 26.31 35.58 50.79
N GLN A 185 26.55 36.87 50.51
CA GLN A 185 26.04 37.53 49.32
C GLN A 185 26.60 36.90 48.04
N ALA A 186 27.91 36.66 47.98
CA ALA A 186 28.54 36.01 46.83
C ALA A 186 28.02 34.58 46.61
N ALA A 187 27.84 33.81 47.69
CA ALA A 187 27.26 32.47 47.63
C ALA A 187 25.79 32.50 47.16
N THR A 188 25.01 33.47 47.65
CA THR A 188 23.60 33.67 47.25
C THR A 188 23.50 34.07 45.78
N ALA A 189 24.35 34.99 45.31
CA ALA A 189 24.41 35.39 43.91
C ALA A 189 24.74 34.19 43.00
N LYS A 190 25.76 33.39 43.36
CA LYS A 190 26.10 32.15 42.64
C LYS A 190 24.94 31.16 42.61
N LYS A 191 24.24 30.98 43.73
CA LYS A 191 23.06 30.10 43.81
C LYS A 191 21.93 30.60 42.90
N LEU A 192 21.64 31.89 42.92
CA LEU A 192 20.61 32.50 42.09
C LEU A 192 20.96 32.39 40.60
N GLU A 193 22.22 32.61 40.24
CA GLU A 193 22.72 32.42 38.87
C GLU A 193 22.57 30.96 38.42
N ALA A 194 22.94 30.00 39.26
CA ALA A 194 22.77 28.58 38.97
C ALA A 194 21.29 28.20 38.79
N GLN A 195 20.40 28.74 39.62
CA GLN A 195 18.94 28.55 39.50
C GLN A 195 18.40 29.16 38.21
N TYR A 196 18.80 30.38 37.87
CA TYR A 196 18.41 31.05 36.63
C TYR A 196 18.88 30.26 35.40
N GLN A 197 20.13 29.81 35.37
CA GLN A 197 20.66 28.98 34.30
C GLN A 197 19.93 27.64 34.18
N ALA A 198 19.58 27.01 35.31
CA ALA A 198 18.80 25.78 35.32
C ALA A 198 17.40 26.00 34.73
N GLN A 199 16.69 27.06 35.18
CA GLN A 199 15.38 27.42 34.64
C GLN A 199 15.43 27.73 33.13
N LYS A 200 16.46 28.46 32.69
CA LYS A 200 16.67 28.75 31.26
C LYS A 200 16.85 27.47 30.44
N ARG A 201 17.71 26.54 30.90
CA ARG A 201 17.90 25.24 30.24
C ARG A 201 16.64 24.39 30.24
N GLU A 202 15.87 24.42 31.32
CA GLU A 202 14.61 23.68 31.41
C GLU A 202 13.58 24.23 30.40
N ALA A 203 13.47 25.54 30.26
CA ALA A 203 12.62 26.18 29.24
C ALA A 203 13.08 25.83 27.81
N GLU A 204 14.39 25.91 27.53
CA GLU A 204 14.96 25.48 26.24
C GLU A 204 14.69 23.99 25.97
N PHE A 205 14.82 23.13 26.98
CA PHE A 205 14.52 21.71 26.85
C PHE A 205 13.03 21.49 26.54
N GLN A 206 12.13 22.17 27.24
CA GLN A 206 10.69 22.08 26.97
C GLN A 206 10.37 22.46 25.52
N THR A 207 10.84 23.61 25.04
CA THR A 207 10.61 24.04 23.64
C THR A 207 11.18 23.06 22.61
N LEU A 208 12.37 22.48 22.86
CA LEU A 208 12.95 21.43 22.03
C LEU A 208 12.07 20.18 22.02
N THR A 209 11.60 19.73 23.19
CA THR A 209 10.74 18.54 23.29
C THR A 209 9.43 18.72 22.54
N GLU A 210 8.76 19.88 22.67
CA GLU A 210 7.56 20.22 21.91
C GLU A 210 7.81 20.20 20.40
N LYS A 211 8.92 20.80 19.95
CA LYS A 211 9.31 20.79 18.53
C LYS A 211 9.54 19.37 18.03
N THR A 212 10.26 18.53 18.78
CA THR A 212 10.48 17.12 18.38
C THR A 212 9.18 16.31 18.36
N ALA A 213 8.25 16.55 19.29
CA ALA A 213 6.95 15.90 19.31
C ALA A 213 6.10 16.32 18.11
N SER A 214 6.12 17.62 17.75
CA SER A 214 5.45 18.14 16.56
C SER A 214 6.00 17.50 15.27
N LEU A 215 7.33 17.46 15.12
CA LEU A 215 7.98 16.82 13.97
C LEU A 215 7.67 15.32 13.87
N LYS A 216 7.57 14.61 15.00
CA LYS A 216 7.14 13.20 15.01
C LYS A 216 5.70 13.04 14.51
N ARG A 217 4.79 13.92 14.93
CA ARG A 217 3.39 13.92 14.45
C ARG A 217 3.32 14.20 12.95
N GLU A 218 4.05 15.20 12.47
CA GLU A 218 4.14 15.51 11.05
C GLU A 218 4.66 14.33 10.23
N LYS A 219 5.76 13.69 10.69
CA LYS A 219 6.29 12.48 10.04
C LYS A 219 5.28 11.33 9.98
N LEU A 220 4.50 11.13 11.05
CA LEU A 220 3.44 10.12 11.08
C LEU A 220 2.33 10.41 10.06
N LEU A 221 1.93 11.68 9.91
CA LEU A 221 0.94 12.09 8.91
C LEU A 221 1.43 11.82 7.49
N TYR A 222 2.68 12.15 7.17
CA TYR A 222 3.25 11.85 5.85
C TYR A 222 3.33 10.34 5.56
N ILE A 223 3.70 9.54 6.55
CA ILE A 223 3.68 8.06 6.42
C ILE A 223 2.25 7.59 6.14
N GLY A 224 1.26 8.11 6.88
CA GLY A 224 -0.16 7.78 6.67
C GLY A 224 -0.65 8.14 5.26
N LEU A 225 -0.32 9.34 4.77
CA LEU A 225 -0.62 9.77 3.40
C LEU A 225 0.02 8.87 2.35
N GLY A 226 1.28 8.46 2.56
CA GLY A 226 1.97 7.52 1.69
C GLY A 226 1.27 6.16 1.62
N VAL A 227 0.83 5.62 2.76
CA VAL A 227 0.07 4.36 2.83
C VAL A 227 -1.27 4.48 2.11
N ILE A 228 -2.02 5.56 2.31
CA ILE A 228 -3.30 5.80 1.61
C ILE A 228 -3.07 5.88 0.10
N GLY A 229 -2.02 6.57 -0.34
CA GLY A 229 -1.63 6.66 -1.74
C GLY A 229 -1.32 5.29 -2.36
N LEU A 230 -0.57 4.44 -1.65
CA LEU A 230 -0.26 3.07 -2.08
C LEU A 230 -1.51 2.19 -2.18
N ILE A 231 -2.41 2.29 -1.20
CA ILE A 231 -3.70 1.58 -1.21
C ILE A 231 -4.53 2.04 -2.42
N GLY A 232 -4.63 3.34 -2.65
CA GLY A 232 -5.33 3.91 -3.81
C GLY A 232 -4.74 3.41 -5.13
N ALA A 233 -3.42 3.42 -5.28
CA ALA A 233 -2.73 2.91 -6.47
C ALA A 233 -3.00 1.41 -6.70
N PHE A 234 -3.00 0.59 -5.63
CA PHE A 234 -3.34 -0.82 -5.70
C PHE A 234 -4.78 -1.06 -6.19
N PHE A 235 -5.76 -0.34 -5.64
CA PHE A 235 -7.15 -0.46 -6.07
C PHE A 235 -7.36 0.06 -7.50
N MET A 236 -6.70 1.15 -7.88
CA MET A 236 -6.73 1.68 -9.25
C MET A 236 -6.15 0.67 -10.24
N PHE A 237 -5.01 0.06 -9.93
CA PHE A 237 -4.40 -1.00 -10.73
C PHE A 237 -5.33 -2.21 -10.86
N ARG A 238 -5.93 -2.68 -9.76
CA ARG A 238 -6.88 -3.80 -9.76
C ARG A 238 -8.13 -3.48 -10.57
N SER A 239 -8.69 -2.28 -10.43
CA SER A 239 -9.86 -1.81 -11.18
C SER A 239 -9.56 -1.73 -12.68
N TYR A 240 -8.42 -1.16 -13.06
CA TYR A 240 -7.97 -1.12 -14.44
C TYR A 240 -7.86 -2.52 -15.05
N HIS A 241 -7.19 -3.44 -14.35
CA HIS A 241 -7.07 -4.83 -14.81
C HIS A 241 -8.42 -5.55 -14.90
N PHE A 242 -9.33 -5.30 -13.98
CA PHE A 242 -10.67 -5.89 -14.01
C PHE A 242 -11.48 -5.38 -15.21
N LYS A 243 -11.48 -4.06 -15.45
CA LYS A 243 -12.16 -3.45 -16.61
C LYS A 243 -11.57 -3.94 -17.93
N LEU A 244 -10.26 -4.10 -17.99
CA LEU A 244 -9.58 -4.65 -19.16
C LEU A 244 -10.00 -6.10 -19.44
N ARG A 245 -10.02 -6.97 -18.42
CA ARG A 245 -10.50 -8.35 -18.59
C ARG A 245 -11.96 -8.42 -19.02
N PHE A 246 -12.82 -7.62 -18.40
CA PHE A 246 -14.24 -7.57 -18.75
C PHE A 246 -14.48 -7.11 -20.19
N SER A 247 -13.71 -6.12 -20.66
CA SER A 247 -13.78 -5.65 -22.05
C SER A 247 -13.36 -6.75 -23.03
N LEU A 248 -12.27 -7.48 -22.72
CA LEU A 248 -11.80 -8.59 -23.55
C LEU A 248 -12.80 -9.76 -23.59
N GLU A 249 -13.46 -10.07 -22.47
CA GLU A 249 -14.51 -11.09 -22.44
C GLU A 249 -15.75 -10.67 -23.23
N SER A 250 -16.15 -9.40 -23.13
CA SER A 250 -17.28 -8.86 -23.88
C SER A 250 -17.01 -8.86 -25.39
N GLU A 251 -15.79 -8.51 -25.80
CA GLU A 251 -15.35 -8.57 -27.20
C GLU A 251 -15.34 -10.01 -27.72
N LYS A 252 -14.81 -10.97 -26.94
CA LYS A 252 -14.88 -12.39 -27.31
C LYS A 252 -16.31 -12.89 -27.46
N LYS A 253 -17.21 -12.51 -26.55
CA LYS A 253 -18.64 -12.86 -26.66
C LYS A 253 -19.26 -12.28 -27.93
N LEU A 254 -19.01 -11.00 -28.22
CA LEU A 254 -19.54 -10.34 -29.41
C LEU A 254 -19.03 -11.01 -30.70
N ILE A 255 -17.75 -11.40 -30.75
CA ILE A 255 -17.18 -12.14 -31.88
C ILE A 255 -17.88 -13.50 -32.02
N THR A 256 -18.11 -14.19 -30.91
CA THR A 256 -18.79 -15.50 -30.90
C THR A 256 -20.24 -15.37 -31.39
N GLU A 257 -20.99 -14.40 -30.86
CA GLU A 257 -22.38 -14.12 -31.26
C GLU A 257 -22.46 -13.72 -32.74
N LYS A 258 -21.52 -12.91 -33.25
CA LYS A 258 -21.44 -12.59 -34.68
C LYS A 258 -21.22 -13.82 -35.52
N HIS A 259 -20.31 -14.71 -35.10
CA HIS A 259 -20.02 -15.93 -35.81
C HIS A 259 -21.23 -16.88 -35.84
N GLU A 260 -21.90 -17.04 -34.70
CA GLU A 260 -23.15 -17.82 -34.60
C GLU A 260 -24.25 -17.23 -35.48
N ALA A 261 -24.45 -15.91 -35.47
CA ALA A 261 -25.41 -15.24 -36.34
C ALA A 261 -25.07 -15.40 -37.83
N GLU A 262 -23.79 -15.37 -38.20
CA GLU A 262 -23.35 -15.61 -39.57
C GLU A 262 -23.64 -17.06 -40.01
N ILE A 263 -23.42 -18.03 -39.13
CA ILE A 263 -23.76 -19.45 -39.38
C ILE A 263 -25.27 -19.61 -39.53
N GLN A 264 -26.08 -19.03 -38.64
CA GLN A 264 -27.54 -19.09 -38.74
C GLN A 264 -28.06 -18.46 -40.04
N PHE A 265 -27.51 -17.30 -40.41
CA PHE A 265 -27.87 -16.63 -41.65
C PHE A 265 -27.52 -17.48 -42.89
N LYS A 266 -26.36 -18.14 -42.90
CA LYS A 266 -25.99 -19.08 -43.97
C LYS A 266 -26.94 -20.27 -44.04
N LEU A 267 -27.29 -20.86 -42.89
CA LEU A 267 -28.25 -21.97 -42.82
C LEU A 267 -29.64 -21.55 -43.32
N GLU A 268 -30.12 -20.36 -42.96
CA GLU A 268 -31.41 -19.84 -43.44
C GLU A 268 -31.40 -19.58 -44.96
N GLN A 269 -30.29 -19.09 -45.51
CA GLN A 269 -30.13 -18.94 -46.96
C GLN A 269 -30.15 -20.30 -47.67
N GLU A 270 -29.45 -21.30 -47.12
CA GLU A 270 -29.43 -22.65 -47.67
C GLU A 270 -30.83 -23.29 -47.62
N GLU A 271 -31.56 -23.11 -46.52
CA GLU A 271 -32.94 -23.59 -46.37
C GLU A 271 -33.88 -22.91 -47.38
N LYS A 272 -33.79 -21.58 -47.56
CA LYS A 272 -34.57 -20.85 -48.57
C LYS A 272 -34.24 -21.32 -49.99
N ALA A 273 -32.97 -21.52 -50.31
CA ALA A 273 -32.55 -22.02 -51.62
C ALA A 273 -33.08 -23.44 -51.87
N ARG A 274 -33.03 -24.30 -50.86
CA ARG A 274 -33.59 -25.66 -50.91
C ARG A 274 -35.10 -25.64 -51.11
N LEU A 275 -35.84 -24.82 -50.36
CA LEU A 275 -37.30 -24.69 -50.52
C LEU A 275 -37.68 -24.19 -51.91
N LYS A 276 -36.93 -23.21 -52.45
CA LYS A 276 -37.15 -22.70 -53.80
C LYS A 276 -36.90 -23.78 -54.85
N ALA A 277 -35.81 -24.54 -54.72
CA ALA A 277 -35.52 -25.66 -55.61
C ALA A 277 -36.61 -26.75 -55.54
N GLU A 278 -37.12 -27.05 -54.34
CA GLU A 278 -38.24 -27.98 -54.14
C GLU A 278 -39.52 -27.48 -54.82
N GLN A 279 -39.83 -26.19 -54.71
CA GLN A 279 -40.97 -25.57 -55.39
C GLN A 279 -40.82 -25.59 -56.92
N GLU A 280 -39.63 -25.29 -57.45
CA GLU A 280 -39.34 -25.39 -58.88
C GLU A 280 -39.49 -26.84 -59.39
N LEU A 281 -39.05 -27.83 -58.61
CA LEU A 281 -39.19 -29.25 -58.95
C LEU A 281 -40.65 -29.69 -58.95
N LEU A 282 -41.45 -29.24 -57.96
CA LEU A 282 -42.89 -29.48 -57.90
C LEU A 282 -43.63 -28.86 -59.10
N THR A 283 -43.30 -27.62 -59.46
CA THR A 283 -43.91 -26.95 -60.62
C THR A 283 -43.56 -27.62 -61.94
N LEU A 284 -42.29 -28.03 -62.14
CA LEU A 284 -41.87 -28.85 -63.28
C LEU A 284 -42.66 -30.16 -63.35
N LYS A 285 -42.83 -30.84 -62.20
CA LYS A 285 -43.60 -32.09 -62.13
C LYS A 285 -45.09 -31.87 -62.46
N GLN A 286 -45.68 -30.76 -62.01
CA GLN A 286 -47.05 -30.39 -62.35
C GLN A 286 -47.20 -30.08 -63.85
N GLN A 287 -46.25 -29.35 -64.44
CA GLN A 287 -46.23 -29.07 -65.88
C GLN A 287 -46.08 -30.35 -66.70
N GLN A 288 -45.25 -31.29 -66.25
CA GLN A 288 -45.12 -32.60 -66.89
C GLN A 288 -46.44 -33.37 -66.85
N LEU A 289 -47.09 -33.46 -65.67
CA LEU A 289 -48.39 -34.11 -65.53
C LEU A 289 -49.47 -33.44 -66.40
N GLN A 290 -49.48 -32.12 -66.50
CA GLN A 290 -50.39 -31.40 -67.40
C GLN A 290 -50.12 -31.71 -68.87
N ARG A 291 -48.85 -31.78 -69.29
CA ARG A 291 -48.48 -32.18 -70.66
C ARG A 291 -48.91 -33.61 -70.96
N GLU A 292 -48.70 -34.54 -70.03
CA GLU A 292 -49.14 -35.93 -70.17
C GLU A 292 -50.68 -36.03 -70.25
N ALA A 293 -51.41 -35.29 -69.42
CA ALA A 293 -52.87 -35.23 -69.47
C ALA A 293 -53.39 -34.62 -70.79
N LEU A 294 -52.80 -33.52 -71.26
CA LEU A 294 -53.17 -32.88 -72.53
C LEU A 294 -52.84 -33.79 -73.73
N ALA A 295 -51.69 -34.45 -73.72
CA ALA A 295 -51.32 -35.43 -74.74
C ALA A 295 -52.32 -36.60 -74.76
N ASN A 296 -52.71 -37.13 -73.61
CA ASN A 296 -53.74 -38.17 -73.50
C ASN A 296 -55.11 -37.69 -74.01
N GLN A 297 -55.49 -36.45 -73.71
CA GLN A 297 -56.75 -35.86 -74.16
C GLN A 297 -56.78 -35.63 -75.68
N LEU A 298 -55.69 -35.11 -76.26
CA LEU A 298 -55.51 -34.99 -77.70
C LEU A 298 -55.50 -36.36 -78.38
N HIS A 299 -54.87 -37.36 -77.78
CA HIS A 299 -54.85 -38.72 -78.30
C HIS A 299 -56.24 -39.37 -78.26
N LEU A 300 -57.06 -39.08 -77.25
CA LEU A 300 -58.47 -39.49 -77.17
C LEU A 300 -59.34 -38.78 -78.21
N GLN A 301 -59.16 -37.46 -78.39
CA GLN A 301 -59.87 -36.72 -79.44
C GLN A 301 -59.53 -37.25 -80.83
N HIS A 302 -58.24 -37.49 -81.10
CA HIS A 302 -57.80 -38.07 -82.35
C HIS A 302 -58.37 -39.47 -82.58
N LYS A 303 -58.41 -40.33 -81.56
CA LYS A 303 -59.08 -41.64 -81.65
C LYS A 303 -60.58 -41.53 -81.90
N ASN A 304 -61.24 -40.53 -81.32
CA ASN A 304 -62.67 -40.27 -81.59
C ASN A 304 -62.90 -39.73 -83.01
N GLU A 305 -62.04 -38.86 -83.53
CA GLU A 305 -62.10 -38.40 -84.92
C GLU A 305 -61.87 -39.55 -85.91
N VAL A 306 -60.92 -40.44 -85.63
CA VAL A 306 -60.67 -41.66 -86.43
C VAL A 306 -61.89 -42.60 -86.37
N LEU A 307 -62.52 -42.76 -85.20
CA LEU A 307 -63.78 -43.53 -85.08
C LEU A 307 -64.93 -42.89 -85.87
N GLN A 308 -65.07 -41.57 -85.86
CA GLN A 308 -66.07 -40.84 -86.63
C GLN A 308 -65.81 -40.90 -88.14
N GLN A 309 -64.55 -40.92 -88.55
CA GLN A 309 -64.15 -41.14 -89.95
C GLN A 309 -64.35 -42.60 -90.39
N LEU A 310 -64.22 -43.57 -89.48
CA LEU A 310 -64.57 -44.98 -89.72
C LEU A 310 -66.10 -45.14 -89.86
N GLU A 311 -66.89 -44.50 -89.00
CA GLU A 311 -68.36 -44.55 -89.03
C GLU A 311 -68.91 -43.96 -90.34
N ASN A 312 -68.39 -42.81 -90.78
CA ASN A 312 -68.81 -42.17 -92.04
C ASN A 312 -68.35 -42.92 -93.31
N ARG A 313 -67.30 -43.74 -93.24
CA ARG A 313 -66.78 -44.50 -94.40
C ARG A 313 -67.26 -45.95 -94.48
N LEU A 314 -67.99 -46.44 -93.47
CA LEU A 314 -68.63 -47.76 -93.47
C LEU A 314 -70.02 -47.78 -94.15
N SER A 315 -70.54 -46.62 -94.55
CA SER A 315 -71.90 -46.50 -95.10
C SER A 315 -72.00 -46.52 -96.63
N ASP A 316 -70.90 -46.69 -97.37
CA ASP A 316 -70.96 -46.91 -98.82
C ASP A 316 -69.84 -47.84 -99.34
N LYS A 317 -70.21 -48.68 -100.32
CA LYS A 317 -69.53 -49.93 -100.70
C LYS A 317 -68.14 -49.72 -101.35
N ASP A 318 -67.26 -50.68 -101.05
CA ASP A 318 -65.86 -50.88 -101.49
C ASP A 318 -64.79 -49.99 -100.84
N ILE A 319 -64.24 -50.44 -99.71
CA ILE A 319 -62.96 -49.91 -99.18
C ILE A 319 -62.03 -51.03 -98.71
N ASN A 320 -60.83 -50.98 -99.28
CA ASN A 320 -59.67 -51.82 -99.03
C ASN A 320 -58.98 -51.41 -97.70
N ILE A 321 -59.21 -52.19 -96.65
CA ILE A 321 -58.70 -52.00 -95.27
C ILE A 321 -57.16 -51.83 -95.19
N ARG A 322 -56.40 -52.24 -96.23
CA ARG A 322 -54.94 -52.08 -96.27
C ARG A 322 -54.46 -50.64 -96.55
N GLN A 323 -55.33 -49.73 -96.99
CA GLN A 323 -54.95 -48.34 -97.29
C GLN A 323 -55.03 -47.43 -96.05
N VAL A 324 -55.96 -47.71 -95.13
CA VAL A 324 -56.15 -46.97 -93.87
C VAL A 324 -55.01 -47.25 -92.87
N VAL A 325 -54.48 -48.48 -92.83
CA VAL A 325 -53.31 -48.82 -92.01
C VAL A 325 -52.01 -48.21 -92.55
N LYS A 326 -51.99 -47.75 -93.82
CA LYS A 326 -50.80 -47.21 -94.49
C LYS A 326 -50.64 -45.69 -94.32
N GLU A 327 -51.69 -45.00 -93.85
CA GLU A 327 -51.64 -43.57 -93.51
C GLU A 327 -51.17 -43.33 -92.06
N GLU A 328 -51.39 -44.30 -91.15
CA GLU A 328 -50.83 -44.30 -89.78
C GLU A 328 -49.29 -44.35 -89.77
N TYR A 329 -48.68 -44.93 -90.81
CA TYR A 329 -47.22 -45.14 -90.91
C TYR A 329 -46.47 -44.00 -91.62
N ARG A 330 -47.16 -42.90 -92.00
CA ARG A 330 -46.59 -41.82 -92.82
C ARG A 330 -46.37 -40.48 -92.10
N MET A 331 -46.18 -40.52 -90.78
CA MET A 331 -45.57 -39.44 -90.00
C MET A 331 -44.16 -39.82 -89.54
N ASP A 332 -43.29 -40.12 -90.50
CA ASP A 332 -41.84 -40.14 -90.28
C ASP A 332 -41.30 -38.70 -90.32
N HIS A 333 -41.61 -37.93 -89.27
CA HIS A 333 -41.26 -36.52 -89.13
C HIS A 333 -39.90 -36.31 -88.45
N GLU A 334 -38.90 -37.13 -88.77
CA GLU A 334 -37.54 -36.92 -88.23
C GLU A 334 -36.82 -35.74 -88.90
N PHE A 335 -37.07 -35.48 -90.20
CA PHE A 335 -36.45 -34.35 -90.89
C PHE A 335 -37.02 -32.99 -90.46
N GLU A 336 -38.35 -32.87 -90.30
CA GLU A 336 -38.94 -31.61 -89.81
C GLU A 336 -38.56 -31.35 -88.35
N LYS A 337 -38.39 -32.39 -87.53
CA LYS A 337 -37.89 -32.24 -86.14
C LYS A 337 -36.44 -31.75 -86.11
N ALA A 338 -35.58 -32.26 -86.99
CA ALA A 338 -34.20 -31.77 -87.13
C ALA A 338 -34.15 -30.34 -87.67
N LYS A 339 -34.97 -30.01 -88.68
CA LYS A 339 -35.07 -28.66 -89.23
C LYS A 339 -35.61 -27.66 -88.20
N PHE A 340 -36.67 -28.02 -87.46
CA PHE A 340 -37.27 -27.18 -86.43
C PHE A 340 -36.30 -26.93 -85.27
N SER A 341 -35.65 -27.98 -84.74
CA SER A 341 -34.65 -27.83 -83.67
C SER A 341 -33.47 -26.93 -84.10
N LEU A 342 -33.05 -27.03 -85.36
CA LEU A 342 -31.96 -26.22 -85.90
C LEU A 342 -32.37 -24.76 -86.15
N GLN A 343 -33.61 -24.54 -86.61
CA GLN A 343 -34.13 -23.20 -86.90
C GLN A 343 -34.52 -22.44 -85.62
N GLU A 344 -34.85 -23.16 -84.54
CA GLU A 344 -35.06 -22.59 -83.19
C GLU A 344 -33.74 -22.19 -82.52
N LEU A 345 -32.67 -22.97 -82.73
CA LEU A 345 -31.32 -22.63 -82.23
C LEU A 345 -30.63 -21.55 -83.07
N HIS A 346 -30.78 -21.60 -84.40
CA HIS A 346 -30.10 -20.73 -85.36
C HIS A 346 -31.03 -20.31 -86.51
N PRO A 347 -31.82 -19.22 -86.32
CA PRO A 347 -32.87 -18.81 -87.25
C PRO A 347 -32.40 -18.55 -88.69
N ASP A 348 -31.17 -18.03 -88.84
CA ASP A 348 -30.60 -17.61 -90.12
C ASP A 348 -29.74 -18.68 -90.81
N PHE A 349 -29.59 -19.89 -90.23
CA PHE A 349 -28.66 -20.91 -90.71
C PHE A 349 -28.87 -21.28 -92.20
N PHE A 350 -30.11 -21.59 -92.61
CA PHE A 350 -30.40 -21.95 -94.00
C PHE A 350 -30.22 -20.79 -94.98
N LYS A 351 -30.41 -19.55 -94.51
CA LYS A 351 -30.16 -18.34 -95.29
C LYS A 351 -28.66 -18.17 -95.52
N ASN A 352 -27.85 -18.26 -94.47
CA ASN A 352 -26.39 -18.18 -94.54
C ASN A 352 -25.78 -19.29 -95.42
N LEU A 353 -26.35 -20.50 -95.41
CA LEU A 353 -25.93 -21.58 -96.31
C LEU A 353 -26.13 -21.23 -97.78
N ASN A 354 -27.25 -20.60 -98.13
CA ASN A 354 -27.52 -20.22 -99.52
C ASN A 354 -26.64 -19.05 -99.97
N GLU A 355 -26.34 -18.09 -99.08
CA GLU A 355 -25.49 -16.94 -99.39
C GLU A 355 -24.02 -17.34 -99.60
N ARG A 356 -23.54 -18.37 -98.88
CA ARG A 356 -22.15 -18.85 -98.98
C ARG A 356 -21.95 -19.94 -100.04
N ALA A 357 -23.01 -20.48 -100.63
CA ALA A 357 -22.91 -21.48 -101.69
C ALA A 357 -22.72 -20.80 -103.05
N SER A 358 -21.75 -21.27 -103.84
CA SER A 358 -21.52 -20.81 -105.23
C SER A 358 -22.64 -21.26 -106.19
N HIS A 359 -23.41 -22.28 -105.79
CA HIS A 359 -24.55 -22.79 -106.53
C HIS A 359 -25.76 -23.02 -105.63
N LYS A 360 -26.96 -22.81 -106.17
CA LYS A 360 -28.22 -22.98 -105.43
C LYS A 360 -28.34 -24.38 -104.82
N LEU A 361 -28.58 -24.44 -103.51
CA LEU A 361 -28.75 -25.69 -102.77
C LEU A 361 -30.16 -26.26 -103.00
N THR A 362 -30.26 -27.58 -103.14
CA THR A 362 -31.55 -28.28 -103.25
C THR A 362 -32.12 -28.58 -101.85
N ASN A 363 -33.41 -28.88 -101.75
CA ASN A 363 -34.00 -29.29 -100.46
C ASN A 363 -33.31 -30.51 -99.85
N LEU A 364 -32.85 -31.44 -100.69
CA LEU A 364 -32.07 -32.58 -100.24
C LEU A 364 -30.70 -32.14 -99.69
N ASP A 365 -30.04 -31.18 -100.33
CA ASP A 365 -28.78 -30.60 -99.83
C ASP A 365 -28.96 -29.97 -98.44
N PHE A 366 -30.05 -29.23 -98.22
CA PHE A 366 -30.36 -28.68 -96.90
C PHE A 366 -30.57 -29.78 -95.84
N LYS A 367 -31.17 -30.92 -96.22
CA LYS A 367 -31.29 -32.06 -95.30
C LYS A 367 -29.94 -32.58 -94.87
N TYR A 368 -29.04 -32.79 -95.84
CA TYR A 368 -27.69 -33.24 -95.56
C TYR A 368 -26.91 -32.23 -94.72
N CYS A 369 -26.98 -30.93 -95.01
CA CYS A 369 -26.32 -29.90 -94.22
C CYS A 369 -26.83 -29.86 -92.77
N ALA A 370 -28.15 -29.97 -92.55
CA ALA A 370 -28.73 -29.99 -91.22
C ALA A 370 -28.26 -31.19 -90.39
N TYR A 371 -28.30 -32.40 -90.95
CA TYR A 371 -27.81 -33.60 -90.25
C TYR A 371 -26.31 -33.55 -89.95
N LEU A 372 -25.52 -32.98 -90.86
CA LEU A 372 -24.09 -32.79 -90.64
C LEU A 372 -23.82 -31.76 -89.56
N TYR A 373 -24.52 -30.63 -89.55
CA TYR A 373 -24.39 -29.63 -88.49
C TYR A 373 -24.65 -30.24 -87.10
N LEU A 374 -25.69 -31.08 -86.98
CA LEU A 374 -26.01 -31.82 -85.77
C LEU A 374 -24.98 -32.91 -85.39
N GLY A 375 -23.92 -33.09 -86.19
CA GLY A 375 -22.81 -33.99 -85.91
C GLY A 375 -23.08 -35.45 -86.26
N MET A 376 -24.09 -35.76 -87.08
CA MET A 376 -24.42 -37.13 -87.44
C MET A 376 -23.36 -37.78 -88.34
N GLU A 377 -23.04 -39.05 -88.06
CA GLU A 377 -22.09 -39.82 -88.86
C GLU A 377 -22.70 -40.26 -90.20
N THR A 378 -21.84 -40.50 -91.19
CA THR A 378 -22.25 -40.92 -92.55
C THR A 378 -23.17 -42.15 -92.55
N LYS A 379 -22.93 -43.15 -91.68
CA LYS A 379 -23.77 -44.35 -91.58
C LYS A 379 -25.15 -44.04 -91.00
N GLN A 380 -25.25 -43.11 -90.05
CA GLN A 380 -26.51 -42.68 -89.45
C GLN A 380 -27.36 -41.90 -90.45
N ILE A 381 -26.75 -40.96 -91.18
CA ILE A 381 -27.43 -40.21 -92.24
C ILE A 381 -27.94 -41.15 -93.35
N ALA A 382 -27.14 -42.15 -93.71
CA ALA A 382 -27.50 -43.15 -94.71
C ALA A 382 -28.73 -43.96 -94.30
N HIS A 383 -28.77 -44.42 -93.04
CA HIS A 383 -29.91 -45.11 -92.47
C HIS A 383 -31.17 -44.22 -92.44
N LEU A 384 -31.04 -42.98 -91.94
CA LEU A 384 -32.15 -42.02 -91.82
C LEU A 384 -32.74 -41.62 -93.17
N LEU A 385 -31.92 -41.51 -94.21
CA LEU A 385 -32.38 -41.17 -95.56
C LEU A 385 -32.67 -42.41 -96.42
N ASN A 386 -32.52 -43.61 -95.86
CA ASN A 386 -32.67 -44.89 -96.54
C ASN A 386 -31.89 -44.97 -97.87
N VAL A 387 -30.61 -44.55 -97.85
CA VAL A 387 -29.67 -44.60 -98.97
C VAL A 387 -28.39 -45.31 -98.58
N GLU A 388 -27.62 -45.80 -99.55
CA GLU A 388 -26.31 -46.38 -99.24
C GLU A 388 -25.33 -45.33 -98.66
N PRO A 389 -24.46 -45.70 -97.68
CA PRO A 389 -23.45 -44.80 -97.13
C PRO A 389 -22.53 -44.17 -98.19
N LYS A 390 -22.32 -44.86 -99.32
CA LYS A 390 -21.58 -44.34 -100.48
C LYS A 390 -22.25 -43.09 -101.08
N SER A 391 -23.58 -43.09 -101.18
CA SER A 391 -24.37 -41.95 -101.68
C SER A 391 -24.24 -40.71 -100.78
N VAL A 392 -24.15 -40.90 -99.47
CA VAL A 392 -23.92 -39.81 -98.52
C VAL A 392 -22.51 -39.22 -98.69
N ARG A 393 -21.48 -40.05 -98.87
CA ARG A 393 -20.10 -39.58 -99.14
C ARG A 393 -20.01 -38.79 -100.44
N MET A 394 -20.65 -39.27 -101.50
CA MET A 394 -20.72 -38.55 -102.78
C MET A 394 -21.47 -37.22 -102.63
N THR A 395 -22.53 -37.18 -101.83
CA THR A 395 -23.26 -35.94 -101.55
C THR A 395 -22.42 -34.96 -100.74
N LYS A 396 -21.65 -35.40 -99.74
CA LYS A 396 -20.67 -34.57 -99.02
C LYS A 396 -19.65 -33.95 -99.98
N TYR A 397 -19.10 -34.75 -100.90
CA TYR A 397 -18.17 -34.25 -101.91
C TYR A 397 -18.82 -33.20 -102.81
N ARG A 398 -20.05 -33.45 -103.28
CA ARG A 398 -20.82 -32.49 -104.08
C ARG A 398 -21.12 -31.19 -103.30
N LEU A 399 -21.44 -31.29 -102.01
CA LEU A 399 -21.65 -30.12 -101.15
C LEU A 399 -20.37 -29.31 -100.99
N LYS A 400 -19.21 -29.95 -100.79
CA LYS A 400 -17.91 -29.24 -100.76
C LYS A 400 -17.68 -28.44 -102.04
N GLN A 401 -17.98 -29.01 -103.21
CA GLN A 401 -17.88 -28.28 -104.47
C GLN A 401 -18.86 -27.10 -104.56
N LYS A 402 -20.11 -27.26 -104.07
CA LYS A 402 -21.09 -26.17 -104.02
C LYS A 402 -20.73 -25.04 -103.03
N PHE A 403 -19.88 -25.32 -102.05
CA PHE A 403 -19.32 -24.31 -101.14
C PHE A 403 -17.90 -23.87 -101.54
N ASN A 404 -17.40 -24.35 -102.70
CA ASN A 404 -16.06 -24.09 -103.20
C ASN A 404 -14.93 -24.40 -102.18
N LEU A 405 -15.05 -25.53 -101.48
CA LEU A 405 -14.10 -25.98 -100.46
C LEU A 405 -13.05 -26.95 -101.03
N ASP A 406 -11.80 -26.79 -100.60
CA ASP A 406 -10.70 -27.69 -100.94
C ASP A 406 -10.89 -29.10 -100.34
N SER A 407 -10.26 -30.11 -100.95
CA SER A 407 -10.44 -31.53 -100.60
C SER A 407 -10.20 -31.84 -99.12
N GLU A 408 -9.20 -31.15 -98.53
CA GLU A 408 -8.77 -31.32 -97.14
C GLU A 408 -9.70 -30.65 -96.10
N THR A 409 -10.59 -29.74 -96.51
CA THR A 409 -11.46 -29.02 -95.56
C THR A 409 -12.62 -29.90 -95.11
N ASP A 410 -12.79 -30.11 -93.80
CA ASP A 410 -13.93 -30.88 -93.28
C ASP A 410 -15.24 -30.09 -93.41
N LEU A 411 -16.20 -30.65 -94.16
CA LEU A 411 -17.48 -30.01 -94.43
C LEU A 411 -18.30 -29.80 -93.15
N THR A 412 -18.19 -30.70 -92.18
CA THR A 412 -18.95 -30.64 -90.92
C THR A 412 -18.47 -29.48 -90.06
N VAL A 413 -17.15 -29.31 -89.94
CA VAL A 413 -16.53 -28.19 -89.23
C VAL A 413 -16.88 -26.86 -89.92
N TYR A 414 -16.80 -26.82 -91.26
CA TYR A 414 -17.19 -25.63 -92.02
C TYR A 414 -18.65 -25.24 -91.75
N LEU A 415 -19.59 -26.19 -91.82
CA LEU A 415 -21.02 -25.92 -91.57
C LEU A 415 -21.28 -25.40 -90.15
N LYS A 416 -20.53 -25.87 -89.13
CA LYS A 416 -20.65 -25.35 -87.76
C LYS A 416 -20.26 -23.88 -87.61
N ASN A 417 -19.37 -23.39 -88.48
CA ASN A 417 -18.88 -22.00 -88.49
C ASN A 417 -19.71 -21.06 -89.40
N ILE A 418 -20.84 -21.52 -89.94
CA ILE A 418 -21.75 -20.69 -90.78
C ILE A 418 -22.81 -19.98 -89.93
N VAL A 419 -22.97 -20.40 -88.68
CA VAL A 419 -23.83 -19.77 -87.67
C VAL A 419 -23.21 -18.49 -87.15
#